data_AF-A0A7T0BVJ7-F1
#
_entry.id   AF-A0A7T0BVJ7-F1
#
_cell.length_a   1.000
_cell.length_b   1.000
_cell.length_c   1.000
_cell.angle_alpha   90.00
_cell.angle_beta   90.00
_cell.angle_gamma   90.00
#
_symmetry.space_group_name_H-M   'P 1'
#
loop_
_entity.id
_entity.type
_entity.pdbx_description
1 polymer ?
#
loop_
_entity_poly.entity_id
_entity_poly.type
_entity_poly.pdbx_seq_one_letter_code
_entity_poly.pdbx_strand_id
1 'polypeptide(L)'
;MILRCPTCGTTASFETWGNQDVQGCLKLFSEFPKPTPHSAVHYLTLFRPAKTVLTWKKAGKVLKELLEMIDSKTIKIPGEPEIGITPATWAKAMDSMVLNDSKIKRPLTNHNYLKKVAYSMADEVDQNPPCKGGKRSQGDYSNQPEQEESDLPTPDDYDFFQLWIEKCADEIPAESVSKYFLPLELAKLTDMEMTIKAPNDLMRKLLNANFKEQMEDAMKKLDGPARTLRILADPKGGTPYA
;
A
#
# COMPACT_ATOMS: atom_id res chain seq x y z
N MET A 1 0.18 -23.29 -22.09
CA MET A 1 -0.42 -22.29 -21.18
C MET A 1 -0.11 -20.90 -21.69
N ILE A 2 -1.08 -19.98 -21.61
CA ILE A 2 -0.92 -18.58 -22.01
C ILE A 2 -0.93 -17.73 -20.74
N LEU A 3 0.08 -16.87 -20.59
CA LEU A 3 0.17 -15.94 -19.47
C LEU A 3 -0.12 -14.51 -19.94
N ARG A 4 -0.73 -13.72 -19.05
CA ARG A 4 -1.06 -12.31 -19.29
C ARG A 4 -0.43 -11.43 -18.21
N CYS A 5 0.25 -10.36 -18.63
CA CYS A 5 0.73 -9.35 -17.70
C CYS A 5 -0.41 -8.39 -17.31
N PRO A 6 -0.72 -8.21 -16.01
CA PRO A 6 -1.70 -7.20 -15.58
C PRO A 6 -1.24 -5.77 -15.87
N THR A 7 0.07 -5.55 -15.94
CA THR A 7 0.69 -4.22 -16.09
C THR A 7 0.83 -3.78 -17.55
N CYS A 8 1.57 -4.54 -18.36
CA CYS A 8 1.83 -4.18 -19.77
C CYS A 8 0.74 -4.69 -20.74
N GLY A 9 -0.14 -5.59 -20.28
CA GLY A 9 -1.18 -6.20 -21.08
C GLY A 9 -0.71 -7.27 -22.07
N THR A 10 0.59 -7.61 -22.07
CA THR A 10 1.18 -8.62 -22.95
C THR A 10 0.62 -10.00 -22.63
N THR A 11 0.13 -10.68 -23.66
CA THR A 11 -0.36 -12.07 -23.61
C THR A 11 0.54 -12.92 -24.49
N ALA A 12 1.23 -13.92 -23.91
CA ALA A 12 2.17 -14.76 -24.66
C ALA A 12 2.25 -16.19 -24.09
N SER A 13 2.79 -17.13 -24.87
CA SER A 13 3.09 -18.48 -24.41
C SER A 13 4.11 -18.44 -23.28
N PHE A 14 4.05 -19.39 -22.34
CA PHE A 14 4.98 -19.48 -21.21
C PHE A 14 6.46 -19.34 -21.63
N GLU A 15 6.88 -20.00 -22.70
CA GLU A 15 8.26 -19.94 -23.22
C GLU A 15 8.70 -18.52 -23.60
N THR A 16 7.78 -17.70 -24.11
CA THR A 16 8.05 -16.30 -24.48
C THR A 16 8.40 -15.44 -23.27
N TRP A 17 7.97 -15.82 -22.06
CA TRP A 17 8.31 -15.13 -20.82
C TRP A 17 9.72 -15.45 -20.34
N GLY A 18 10.33 -16.52 -20.85
CA GLY A 18 11.73 -16.86 -20.61
C GLY A 18 12.73 -16.02 -21.42
N ASN A 19 12.26 -15.10 -22.27
CA ASN A 19 13.14 -14.27 -23.11
C ASN A 19 14.06 -13.34 -22.30
N GLN A 20 15.23 -13.05 -22.86
CA GLN A 20 16.24 -12.18 -22.25
C GLN A 20 15.70 -10.77 -21.92
N ASP A 21 14.80 -10.23 -22.74
CA ASP A 21 14.19 -8.92 -22.48
C ASP A 21 13.35 -8.93 -21.19
N VAL A 22 12.60 -10.00 -20.93
CA VAL A 22 11.77 -10.16 -19.72
C VAL A 22 12.69 -10.38 -18.52
N GLN A 23 13.68 -11.27 -18.64
CA GLN A 23 14.67 -11.51 -17.60
C GLN A 23 15.43 -10.22 -17.23
N GLY A 24 15.79 -9.41 -18.21
CA GLY A 24 16.43 -8.11 -18.01
C GLY A 24 15.54 -7.15 -17.22
N CYS A 25 14.24 -7.09 -17.52
CA CYS A 25 13.30 -6.29 -16.73
C CYS A 25 13.16 -6.80 -15.30
N LEU A 26 13.10 -8.11 -15.09
CA LEU A 26 13.01 -8.72 -13.76
C LEU A 26 14.28 -8.48 -12.92
N LYS A 27 15.45 -8.52 -13.53
CA LYS A 27 16.72 -8.17 -12.86
C LYS A 27 16.70 -6.72 -12.40
N LEU A 28 16.24 -5.78 -13.24
CA LEU A 28 16.11 -4.38 -12.84
C LEU A 28 15.22 -4.23 -11.60
N PHE A 29 14.08 -4.92 -11.53
CA PHE A 29 13.22 -4.89 -10.33
C PHE A 29 13.92 -5.33 -9.04
N SER A 30 14.91 -6.23 -9.13
CA SER A 30 15.69 -6.66 -7.96
C SER A 30 16.71 -5.61 -7.48
N GLU A 31 17.08 -4.67 -8.34
CA GLU A 31 18.01 -3.58 -8.01
C GLU A 31 17.31 -2.39 -7.33
N PHE A 32 15.97 -2.33 -7.38
CA PHE A 32 15.22 -1.22 -6.78
C PHE A 32 15.25 -1.26 -5.24
N PRO A 33 15.46 -0.10 -4.57
CA PRO A 33 15.38 -0.02 -3.12
C PRO A 33 13.93 -0.20 -2.64
N LYS A 34 13.71 -1.00 -1.60
CA LYS A 34 12.38 -1.14 -0.97
C LYS A 34 11.93 0.22 -0.39
N PRO A 35 10.65 0.65 -0.53
CA PRO A 35 9.47 -0.07 -1.04
C PRO A 35 9.14 0.20 -2.52
N THR A 36 10.04 0.82 -3.29
CA THR A 36 9.76 1.29 -4.66
C THR A 36 9.37 0.24 -5.72
N PRO A 37 9.80 -1.05 -5.68
CA PRO A 37 9.53 -1.95 -6.81
C PRO A 37 8.03 -2.21 -7.03
N HIS A 38 7.22 -2.23 -5.97
CA HIS A 38 5.78 -2.45 -6.09
C HIS A 38 5.09 -1.29 -6.83
N SER A 39 5.33 -0.06 -6.40
CA SER A 39 4.80 1.15 -7.04
C SER A 39 5.33 1.30 -8.48
N ALA A 40 6.58 0.90 -8.73
CA ALA A 40 7.18 0.92 -10.07
C ALA A 40 6.45 0.00 -11.06
N VAL A 41 6.00 -1.18 -10.61
CA VAL A 41 5.19 -2.07 -11.46
C VAL A 41 3.90 -1.38 -11.87
N HIS A 42 3.16 -0.78 -10.93
CA HIS A 42 1.91 -0.08 -11.26
C HIS A 42 2.14 1.16 -12.13
N TYR A 43 3.23 1.89 -11.89
CA TYR A 43 3.61 3.06 -12.67
C TYR A 43 3.83 2.76 -14.16
N LEU A 44 4.35 1.57 -14.51
CA LEU A 44 4.52 1.14 -15.91
C LEU A 44 3.19 1.09 -16.69
N THR A 45 2.05 0.96 -16.03
CA THR A 45 0.74 1.00 -16.69
C THR A 45 0.48 2.33 -17.39
N LEU A 46 1.03 3.44 -16.88
CA LEU A 46 0.83 4.79 -17.42
C LEU A 46 1.54 4.98 -18.78
N PHE A 47 2.57 4.18 -19.06
CA PHE A 47 3.31 4.17 -20.34
C PHE A 47 2.65 3.28 -21.40
N ARG A 48 1.62 2.53 -21.02
CA ARG A 48 0.89 1.64 -21.92
C ARG A 48 0.03 2.46 -22.89
N PRO A 49 0.22 2.29 -24.22
CA PRO A 49 -0.67 2.90 -25.21
C PRO A 49 -2.07 2.27 -25.16
N ALA A 50 -3.11 3.04 -25.46
CA ALA A 50 -4.50 2.55 -25.45
C ALA A 50 -4.76 1.40 -26.44
N LYS A 51 -4.05 1.40 -27.58
CA LYS A 51 -4.27 0.46 -28.69
C LYS A 51 -3.33 -0.74 -28.71
N THR A 52 -2.20 -0.69 -28.01
CA THR A 52 -1.13 -1.71 -28.14
C THR A 52 -0.57 -2.13 -26.79
N VAL A 53 0.08 -3.29 -26.76
CA VAL A 53 0.84 -3.76 -25.60
C VAL A 53 2.15 -2.99 -25.46
N LEU A 54 2.61 -2.83 -24.23
CA LEU A 54 3.93 -2.24 -23.96
C LEU A 54 5.01 -3.30 -24.16
N THR A 55 5.93 -3.07 -25.09
CA THR A 55 7.05 -3.98 -25.36
C THR A 55 8.03 -4.01 -24.18
N TRP A 56 8.54 -5.20 -23.84
CA TRP A 56 9.53 -5.39 -22.77
C TRP A 56 10.79 -4.53 -22.94
N LYS A 57 11.27 -4.32 -24.17
CA LYS A 57 12.39 -3.39 -24.45
C LYS A 57 12.10 -1.96 -24.01
N LYS A 58 10.87 -1.48 -24.25
CA LYS A 58 10.45 -0.13 -23.83
C LYS A 58 10.27 -0.07 -22.31
N ALA A 59 9.69 -1.10 -21.70
CA ALA A 59 9.55 -1.21 -20.26
C ALA A 59 10.93 -1.20 -19.55
N GLY A 60 11.90 -1.97 -20.05
CA GLY A 60 13.26 -2.00 -19.52
C GLY A 60 13.97 -0.65 -19.63
N LYS A 61 13.77 0.10 -20.71
CA LYS A 61 14.31 1.47 -20.84
C LYS A 61 13.70 2.42 -19.78
N VAL A 62 12.38 2.40 -19.62
CA VAL A 62 11.67 3.20 -18.60
C VAL A 62 12.11 2.83 -17.19
N LEU A 63 12.34 1.54 -16.91
CA LEU A 63 12.82 1.08 -15.60
C LEU A 63 14.25 1.53 -15.31
N LYS A 64 15.15 1.51 -16.29
CA LYS A 64 16.52 2.01 -16.13
C LYS A 64 16.55 3.50 -15.83
N GLU A 65 15.82 4.29 -16.63
CA GLU A 65 15.70 5.74 -16.40
C GLU A 65 15.13 6.06 -15.02
N LEU A 66 14.20 5.23 -14.53
CA LEU A 66 13.63 5.36 -13.19
C LEU A 66 14.64 5.03 -12.09
N LEU A 67 15.44 3.98 -12.27
CA LEU A 67 16.47 3.57 -11.30
C LEU A 67 17.56 4.64 -11.16
N GLU A 68 18.08 5.15 -12.29
CA GLU A 68 19.06 6.24 -12.31
C GLU A 68 18.52 7.50 -11.58
N MET A 69 17.21 7.75 -11.70
CA MET A 69 16.55 8.87 -11.03
C MET A 69 16.45 8.68 -9.51
N ILE A 70 16.17 7.46 -9.04
CA ILE A 70 16.09 7.15 -7.62
C ILE A 70 17.49 7.18 -6.99
N ASP A 71 18.50 6.64 -7.67
CA ASP A 71 19.88 6.60 -7.20
C ASP A 71 20.52 8.00 -7.10
N SER A 72 20.08 8.94 -7.94
CA SER A 72 20.56 10.33 -7.90
C SER A 72 20.23 11.03 -6.57
N LYS A 73 19.23 10.55 -5.81
CA LYS A 73 18.76 11.08 -4.49
C LYS A 73 18.45 12.58 -4.43
N THR A 74 18.55 13.28 -5.55
CA THR A 74 18.38 14.72 -5.68
C THR A 74 17.55 14.98 -6.93
N ILE A 75 16.57 15.87 -6.82
CA ILE A 75 15.80 16.33 -7.98
C ILE A 75 16.19 17.78 -8.26
N LYS A 76 16.49 18.05 -9.53
CA LYS A 76 16.62 19.40 -10.07
C LYS A 76 15.50 19.62 -11.07
N ILE A 77 14.62 20.58 -10.78
CA ILE A 77 13.65 21.09 -11.75
C ILE A 77 14.19 22.44 -12.23
N PRO A 78 14.20 22.71 -13.55
CA PRO A 78 14.68 23.99 -14.06
C PRO A 78 13.85 25.14 -13.47
N GLY A 79 14.48 25.99 -12.67
CA GLY A 79 13.85 27.11 -11.98
C GLY A 79 13.62 26.91 -10.47
N GLU A 80 13.92 25.73 -9.92
CA GLU A 80 13.72 25.38 -8.52
C GLU A 80 15.02 24.91 -7.84
N PRO A 81 15.15 25.08 -6.51
CA PRO A 81 16.31 24.61 -5.75
C PRO A 81 16.45 23.07 -5.79
N GLU A 82 17.66 22.58 -5.57
CA GLU A 82 17.92 21.14 -5.52
C GLU A 82 17.45 20.58 -4.18
N ILE A 83 16.49 19.66 -4.20
CA ILE A 83 15.93 19.02 -3.00
C ILE A 83 16.37 17.55 -2.94
N GLY A 84 16.73 17.11 -1.73
CA GLY A 84 17.05 15.71 -1.43
C GLY A 84 15.77 14.89 -1.27
N ILE A 85 15.66 13.77 -1.99
CA ILE A 85 14.45 12.96 -2.01
C ILE A 85 14.73 11.52 -1.59
N THR A 86 13.85 11.01 -0.73
CA THR A 86 13.91 9.62 -0.26
C THR A 86 13.24 8.67 -1.26
N PRO A 87 13.68 7.40 -1.34
CA PRO A 87 13.01 6.37 -2.12
C PRO A 87 11.52 6.19 -1.75
N ALA A 88 11.15 6.41 -0.49
CA ALA A 88 9.76 6.32 -0.04
C ALA A 88 8.88 7.42 -0.66
N THR A 89 9.40 8.64 -0.81
CA THR A 89 8.69 9.74 -1.48
C THR A 89 8.43 9.42 -2.96
N TRP A 90 9.39 8.79 -3.64
CA TRP A 90 9.21 8.32 -5.02
C TRP A 90 8.08 7.29 -5.14
N ALA A 91 8.02 6.32 -4.22
CA ALA A 91 6.94 5.33 -4.20
C ALA A 91 5.56 6.00 -4.05
N LYS A 92 5.43 6.91 -3.08
CA LYS A 92 4.20 7.69 -2.86
C LYS A 92 3.80 8.54 -4.08
N ALA A 93 4.78 9.15 -4.75
CA ALA A 93 4.53 9.93 -5.96
C ALA A 93 4.01 9.04 -7.11
N MET A 94 4.60 7.85 -7.31
CA MET A 94 4.13 6.89 -8.31
C MET A 94 2.70 6.42 -8.01
N ASP A 95 2.41 6.06 -6.77
CA ASP A 95 1.08 5.60 -6.36
C ASP A 95 0.03 6.69 -6.53
N SER A 96 0.36 7.94 -6.15
CA SER A 96 -0.51 9.10 -6.37
C SER A 96 -0.82 9.33 -7.85
N MET A 97 0.16 9.14 -8.74
CA MET A 97 -0.07 9.24 -10.18
C MET A 97 -0.99 8.15 -10.70
N VAL A 98 -0.83 6.90 -10.23
CA VAL A 98 -1.68 5.78 -10.63
C VAL A 98 -3.12 5.99 -10.15
N LEU A 99 -3.32 6.49 -8.92
CA LEU A 99 -4.65 6.83 -8.39
C LEU A 99 -5.32 7.97 -9.18
N ASN A 100 -4.53 8.90 -9.70
CA ASN A 100 -5.01 10.03 -10.51
C ASN A 100 -4.91 9.80 -12.02
N ASP A 101 -4.89 8.54 -12.50
CA ASP A 101 -4.72 8.20 -13.93
C ASP A 101 -5.73 8.93 -14.85
N SER A 102 -6.96 9.19 -14.35
CA SER A 102 -8.00 9.91 -15.10
C SER A 102 -7.61 11.34 -15.52
N LYS A 103 -6.68 11.98 -14.80
CA LYS A 103 -6.20 13.34 -15.10
C LYS A 103 -4.97 13.33 -16.01
N ILE A 104 -4.34 12.17 -16.23
CA ILE A 104 -3.07 12.04 -16.93
C ILE A 104 -3.33 11.67 -18.39
N LYS A 105 -2.71 12.40 -19.32
CA LYS A 105 -2.76 12.06 -20.75
C LYS A 105 -1.86 10.85 -21.02
N ARG A 106 -2.46 9.69 -21.25
CA ARG A 106 -1.77 8.46 -21.66
C ARG A 106 -1.53 8.42 -23.17
N PRO A 107 -0.44 7.79 -23.63
CA PRO A 107 0.66 7.23 -22.84
C PRO A 107 1.66 8.32 -22.40
N LEU A 108 2.23 8.17 -21.21
CA LEU A 108 3.37 8.99 -20.80
C LEU A 108 4.57 8.74 -21.72
N THR A 109 5.28 9.80 -22.07
CA THR A 109 6.51 9.73 -22.87
C THR A 109 7.76 9.88 -22.02
N ASN A 110 7.67 10.50 -20.85
CA ASN A 110 8.79 10.81 -19.98
C ASN A 110 8.38 10.83 -18.50
N HIS A 111 9.37 10.99 -17.63
CA HIS A 111 9.23 11.04 -16.18
C HIS A 111 9.11 12.47 -15.63
N ASN A 112 8.96 13.49 -16.49
CA ASN A 112 8.99 14.89 -16.05
C ASN A 112 7.82 15.24 -15.13
N TYR A 113 6.66 14.62 -15.36
CA TYR A 113 5.51 14.82 -14.46
C TYR A 113 5.74 14.15 -13.10
N LEU A 114 6.35 12.95 -13.06
CA LEU A 114 6.73 12.29 -11.81
C LEU A 114 7.71 13.15 -11.01
N LYS A 115 8.69 13.79 -11.66
CA LYS A 115 9.62 14.72 -11.00
C LYS A 115 8.91 15.88 -10.32
N LYS A 116 7.90 16.47 -10.99
CA LYS A 116 7.11 17.57 -10.42
C LYS A 116 6.31 17.13 -9.20
N VAL A 117 5.62 15.99 -9.29
CA VAL A 117 4.84 15.44 -8.17
C VAL A 117 5.75 15.08 -6.99
N ALA A 118 6.89 14.44 -7.25
CA ALA A 118 7.86 14.10 -6.22
C ALA A 118 8.49 15.34 -5.57
N TYR A 119 8.75 16.38 -6.36
CA TYR A 119 9.25 17.66 -5.85
C TYR A 119 8.23 18.33 -4.93
N SER A 120 6.97 18.43 -5.32
CA SER A 120 5.91 18.99 -4.45
C SER A 120 5.78 18.22 -3.13
N MET A 121 5.85 16.88 -3.17
CA MET A 121 5.81 16.06 -1.96
C MET A 121 7.05 16.20 -1.07
N ALA A 122 8.20 16.55 -1.65
CA ALA A 122 9.44 16.75 -0.91
C ALA A 122 9.49 18.14 -0.27
N ASP A 123 9.05 19.16 -1.01
CA ASP A 123 8.89 20.53 -0.52
C ASP A 123 7.93 20.59 0.67
N GLU A 124 6.81 19.85 0.64
CA GLU A 124 5.91 19.70 1.79
C GLU A 124 6.58 19.11 3.04
N VAL A 125 7.55 18.20 2.86
CA VAL A 125 8.29 17.57 3.96
C VAL A 125 9.33 18.52 4.54
N ASP A 126 10.02 19.29 3.70
CA ASP A 126 10.97 20.32 4.16
C ASP A 126 10.27 21.53 4.81
N GLN A 127 9.05 21.86 4.37
CA GLN A 127 8.22 22.90 4.98
C GLN A 127 7.59 22.47 6.32
N ASN A 128 7.48 21.17 6.55
CA ASN A 128 6.98 20.61 7.81
C ASN A 128 8.06 19.76 8.53
N PRO A 129 9.16 20.36 9.00
CA PRO A 129 10.07 19.66 9.91
C PRO A 129 9.28 19.27 11.17
N PRO A 130 9.55 18.12 11.81
CA PRO A 130 8.88 17.73 13.04
C PRO A 130 9.08 18.86 14.06
N CYS A 131 8.01 19.59 14.33
CA CYS A 131 8.04 20.76 15.20
C CYS A 131 8.44 20.30 16.59
N LYS A 132 9.70 20.57 16.98
CA LYS A 132 10.07 20.64 18.39
C LYS A 132 9.22 21.73 19.04
N GLY A 133 8.61 21.39 20.16
CA GLY A 133 7.57 22.16 20.83
C GLY A 133 7.84 23.66 20.94
N GLY A 134 6.82 24.45 20.60
CA GLY A 134 6.84 25.90 20.73
C GLY A 134 5.52 26.48 20.26
N LYS A 135 4.77 27.04 21.22
CA LYS A 135 3.39 27.55 21.12
C LYS A 135 3.15 28.36 19.83
N ARG A 136 2.18 27.96 19.01
CA ARG A 136 1.64 28.79 17.92
C ARG A 136 0.25 29.29 18.30
N SER A 137 0.13 30.62 18.33
CA SER A 137 -1.08 31.39 18.55
C SER A 137 -2.06 31.24 17.38
N GLN A 138 -3.32 31.00 17.77
CA GLN A 138 -4.57 30.99 17.01
C GLN A 138 -4.63 31.84 15.74
N GLY A 139 -5.04 31.19 14.64
CA GLY A 139 -5.65 31.79 13.46
C GLY A 139 -6.59 30.75 12.81
N ASP A 140 -7.87 31.10 12.74
CA ASP A 140 -9.03 30.28 12.37
C ASP A 140 -8.87 29.38 11.12
N TYR A 141 -9.00 28.06 11.34
CA TYR A 141 -9.63 27.13 10.40
C TYR A 141 -10.56 26.23 11.21
N SER A 142 -11.81 26.66 11.36
CA SER A 142 -12.82 25.91 12.09
C SER A 142 -13.24 24.68 11.27
N ASN A 143 -13.06 23.52 11.90
CA ASN A 143 -13.75 22.24 11.68
C ASN A 143 -13.24 21.30 10.57
N GLN A 144 -12.12 20.62 10.85
CA GLN A 144 -11.94 19.20 10.52
C GLN A 144 -11.50 18.46 11.80
N PRO A 145 -12.10 17.29 12.12
CA PRO A 145 -11.78 16.56 13.34
C PRO A 145 -10.32 16.12 13.31
N GLU A 146 -9.67 16.28 14.45
CA GLU A 146 -8.29 15.89 14.74
C GLU A 146 -7.97 14.52 14.12
N GLN A 147 -7.04 14.52 13.17
CA GLN A 147 -6.43 13.27 12.72
C GLN A 147 -5.57 12.75 13.86
N GLU A 148 -6.10 11.73 14.55
CA GLU A 148 -5.37 10.86 15.47
C GLU A 148 -4.03 10.47 14.86
N GLU A 149 -3.00 10.84 15.60
CA GLU A 149 -1.60 10.62 15.38
C GLU A 149 -1.30 9.11 15.38
N SER A 150 -0.82 8.60 14.23
CA SER A 150 -0.15 7.30 14.05
C SER A 150 -0.84 6.03 14.59
N ASP A 151 -1.94 5.61 13.95
CA ASP A 151 -2.62 4.32 14.21
C ASP A 151 -2.52 3.31 13.06
N LEU A 152 -1.57 3.49 12.13
CA LEU A 152 -1.35 2.51 11.07
C LEU A 152 -0.49 1.37 11.61
N PRO A 153 -0.99 0.12 11.64
CA PRO A 153 -0.23 -1.03 12.09
C PRO A 153 1.07 -1.16 11.28
N THR A 154 2.18 -1.38 11.97
CA THR A 154 3.49 -1.62 11.39
C THR A 154 3.52 -2.99 10.69
N PRO A 155 4.46 -3.25 9.76
CA PRO A 155 4.55 -4.55 9.10
C PRO A 155 4.63 -5.74 10.06
N ASP A 156 5.24 -5.57 11.23
CA ASP A 156 5.35 -6.59 12.28
C ASP A 156 3.99 -6.86 12.98
N ASP A 157 3.08 -5.88 12.99
CA ASP A 157 1.73 -6.01 13.55
C ASP A 157 0.80 -6.86 12.68
N TYR A 158 1.03 -6.87 11.36
CA TYR A 158 0.29 -7.72 10.42
C TYR A 158 0.70 -9.19 10.54
N ASP A 159 1.97 -9.48 10.86
CA ASP A 159 2.45 -10.85 11.12
C ASP A 159 1.80 -11.43 12.40
N PHE A 160 1.67 -10.62 13.46
CA PHE A 160 0.93 -11.03 14.66
C PHE A 160 -0.55 -11.33 14.37
N PHE A 161 -1.20 -10.50 13.55
CA PHE A 161 -2.59 -10.70 13.16
C PHE A 161 -2.81 -12.01 12.38
N GLN A 162 -1.91 -12.34 11.45
CA GLN A 162 -1.97 -13.59 10.69
C GLN A 162 -1.77 -14.82 11.59
N LEU A 163 -0.79 -14.77 12.50
CA LEU A 163 -0.56 -15.85 13.47
C LEU A 163 -1.76 -16.05 14.41
N TRP A 164 -2.44 -14.97 14.77
CA TRP A 164 -3.66 -15.04 15.57
C TRP A 164 -4.85 -15.62 14.79
N ILE A 165 -5.03 -15.26 13.51
CA ILE A 165 -6.04 -15.89 12.64
C ILE A 165 -5.78 -17.39 12.48
N GLU A 166 -4.52 -17.77 12.27
CA GLU A 166 -4.11 -19.18 12.12
C GLU A 166 -4.41 -19.98 13.39
N LYS A 167 -4.09 -19.44 14.58
CA LYS A 167 -4.46 -20.07 15.86
C LYS A 167 -5.97 -20.12 16.11
N CYS A 168 -6.72 -19.11 15.69
CA CYS A 168 -8.18 -19.17 15.75
C CYS A 168 -8.72 -20.28 14.83
N ALA A 169 -8.04 -20.57 13.71
CA ALA A 169 -8.44 -21.62 12.79
C ALA A 169 -8.21 -23.04 13.32
N ASP A 170 -7.31 -23.24 14.29
CA ASP A 170 -7.12 -24.52 14.98
C ASP A 170 -8.29 -24.86 15.93
N GLU A 171 -8.98 -23.85 16.47
CA GLU A 171 -10.04 -24.02 17.48
C GLU A 171 -11.46 -23.90 16.93
N ILE A 172 -11.59 -23.35 15.72
CA ILE A 172 -12.86 -23.08 15.05
C ILE A 172 -13.00 -24.01 13.84
N PRO A 173 -14.17 -24.66 13.63
CA PRO A 173 -14.37 -25.49 12.45
C PRO A 173 -14.15 -24.68 11.15
N ALA A 174 -13.40 -25.25 10.20
CA ALA A 174 -12.89 -24.57 9.00
C ALA A 174 -13.97 -23.86 8.14
N GLU A 175 -15.21 -24.36 8.18
CA GLU A 175 -16.36 -23.73 7.50
C GLU A 175 -16.68 -22.33 8.05
N SER A 176 -16.48 -22.11 9.35
CA SER A 176 -16.71 -20.83 10.02
C SER A 176 -15.55 -19.85 9.82
N VAL A 177 -14.31 -20.35 9.73
CA VAL A 177 -13.12 -19.52 9.51
C VAL A 177 -13.17 -18.82 8.16
N SER A 178 -13.43 -19.58 7.08
CA SER A 178 -13.50 -19.02 5.73
C SER A 178 -14.63 -18.00 5.57
N LYS A 179 -15.77 -18.22 6.24
CA LYS A 179 -16.96 -17.37 6.12
C LYS A 179 -16.87 -16.09 6.95
N TYR A 180 -16.26 -16.15 8.15
CA TYR A 180 -16.32 -15.07 9.12
C TYR A 180 -14.97 -14.38 9.39
N PHE A 181 -13.83 -15.06 9.20
CA PHE A 181 -12.51 -14.53 9.54
C PHE A 181 -11.73 -13.97 8.35
N LEU A 182 -11.89 -14.50 7.13
CA LEU A 182 -11.26 -13.94 5.92
C LEU A 182 -11.59 -12.46 5.61
N PRO A 183 -12.82 -11.95 5.87
CA PRO A 183 -13.14 -10.56 5.60
C PRO A 183 -12.84 -9.61 6.77
N LEU A 184 -12.10 -10.05 7.80
CA LEU A 184 -11.72 -9.21 8.93
C LEU A 184 -10.45 -8.43 8.62
N GLU A 185 -10.49 -7.13 8.89
CA GLU A 185 -9.33 -6.25 8.74
C GLU A 185 -8.83 -5.79 10.10
N LEU A 186 -7.52 -5.82 10.29
CA LEU A 186 -6.89 -5.22 11.47
C LEU A 186 -7.02 -3.69 11.37
N ALA A 187 -7.69 -3.08 12.35
CA ALA A 187 -7.92 -1.64 12.39
C ALA A 187 -6.82 -0.91 13.16
N LYS A 188 -6.45 -1.46 14.32
CA LYS A 188 -5.45 -0.88 15.23
C LYS A 188 -4.90 -2.00 16.10
N LEU A 189 -3.59 -2.09 16.24
CA LEU A 189 -2.92 -2.99 17.18
C LEU A 189 -2.06 -2.14 18.09
N THR A 190 -2.33 -2.21 19.39
CA THR A 190 -1.52 -1.56 20.42
C THR A 190 -1.11 -2.59 21.46
N ASP A 191 -0.22 -2.22 22.36
CA ASP A 191 0.20 -3.08 23.47
C ASP A 191 -0.96 -3.49 24.40
N MET A 192 -2.07 -2.72 24.41
CA MET A 192 -3.20 -2.94 25.32
C MET A 192 -4.50 -3.36 24.62
N GLU A 193 -4.70 -3.00 23.36
CA GLU A 193 -5.92 -3.31 22.60
C GLU A 193 -5.62 -3.74 21.17
N MET A 194 -6.36 -4.76 20.73
CA MET A 194 -6.41 -5.22 19.36
C MET A 194 -7.79 -4.93 18.80
N THR A 195 -7.86 -3.99 17.87
CA THR A 195 -9.10 -3.57 17.24
C THR A 195 -9.22 -4.18 15.85
N ILE A 196 -10.30 -4.92 15.62
CA ILE A 196 -10.61 -5.58 14.35
C ILE A 196 -11.86 -4.94 13.77
N LYS A 197 -11.83 -4.63 12.48
CA LYS A 197 -12.98 -4.18 11.70
C LYS A 197 -13.70 -5.39 11.11
N ALA A 198 -14.96 -5.52 11.49
CA ALA A 198 -15.91 -6.40 10.84
C ALA A 198 -16.62 -5.66 9.69
N PRO A 199 -16.88 -6.33 8.56
CA PRO A 199 -17.44 -5.69 7.37
C PRO A 199 -18.89 -5.20 7.55
N ASN A 200 -19.63 -5.75 8.51
CA ASN A 200 -21.02 -5.37 8.81
C ASN A 200 -21.32 -5.51 10.31
N ASP A 201 -22.29 -4.74 10.83
CA ASP A 201 -22.71 -4.81 12.25
C ASP A 201 -23.29 -6.19 12.63
N LEU A 202 -23.89 -6.90 11.68
CA LEU A 202 -24.38 -8.26 11.87
C LEU A 202 -23.23 -9.25 12.12
N MET A 203 -22.13 -9.10 11.39
CA MET A 203 -20.91 -9.91 11.59
C MET A 203 -20.28 -9.62 12.95
N ARG A 204 -20.21 -8.33 13.34
CA ARG A 204 -19.74 -7.93 14.67
C ARG A 204 -20.55 -8.59 15.80
N LYS A 205 -21.88 -8.62 15.67
CA LYS A 205 -22.76 -9.25 16.67
C LYS A 205 -22.58 -10.76 16.74
N LEU A 206 -22.47 -11.43 15.58
CA LEU A 206 -22.25 -12.88 15.51
C LEU A 206 -20.89 -13.29 16.09
N LEU A 207 -19.83 -12.54 15.77
CA LEU A 207 -18.49 -12.79 16.33
C LEU A 207 -18.48 -12.60 17.85
N ASN A 208 -19.12 -11.52 18.35
CA ASN A 208 -19.22 -11.30 19.79
C ASN A 208 -20.07 -12.34 20.52
N ALA A 209 -21.10 -12.89 19.87
CA ALA A 209 -22.02 -13.85 20.48
C ALA A 209 -21.46 -15.28 20.50
N ASN A 210 -20.80 -15.72 19.43
CA ASN A 210 -20.44 -17.13 19.24
C ASN A 210 -18.95 -17.41 19.38
N PHE A 211 -18.08 -16.44 19.09
CA PHE A 211 -16.64 -16.68 18.90
C PHE A 211 -15.74 -15.85 19.82
N LYS A 212 -16.32 -14.95 20.63
CA LYS A 212 -15.56 -14.03 21.50
C LYS A 212 -14.63 -14.76 22.48
N GLU A 213 -15.13 -15.81 23.14
CA GLU A 213 -14.33 -16.56 24.12
C GLU A 213 -13.14 -17.29 23.46
N GLN A 214 -13.35 -17.87 22.28
CA GLN A 214 -12.31 -18.55 21.51
C GLN A 214 -11.25 -17.56 20.99
N MET A 215 -11.69 -16.38 20.54
CA MET A 215 -10.81 -15.30 20.10
C MET A 215 -9.93 -14.77 21.24
N GLU A 216 -10.49 -14.62 22.45
CA GLU A 216 -9.75 -14.21 23.65
C GLU A 216 -8.81 -15.30 24.16
N ASP A 217 -9.18 -16.58 24.06
CA ASP A 217 -8.32 -17.70 24.43
C ASP A 217 -7.13 -17.85 23.46
N ALA A 218 -7.38 -17.71 22.15
CA ALA A 218 -6.33 -17.66 21.14
C ALA A 218 -5.36 -16.49 21.34
N MET A 219 -5.85 -15.34 21.81
CA MET A 219 -4.98 -14.22 22.20
C MET A 219 -4.13 -14.53 23.44
N LYS A 220 -4.68 -15.22 24.46
CA LYS A 220 -3.91 -15.63 25.65
C LYS A 220 -2.85 -16.69 25.36
N LYS A 221 -3.08 -17.53 24.36
CA LYS A 221 -2.14 -18.56 23.91
C LYS A 221 -0.98 -18.02 23.08
N LEU A 222 -1.07 -16.78 22.61
CA LEU A 222 0.05 -16.04 22.05
C LEU A 222 0.79 -15.36 23.20
N ASP A 223 2.11 -15.55 23.27
CA ASP A 223 3.02 -15.07 24.32
C ASP A 223 3.23 -13.54 24.23
N GLY A 224 2.13 -12.78 24.25
CA GLY A 224 2.08 -11.32 24.09
C GLY A 224 1.46 -10.62 25.30
N PRO A 225 1.53 -9.28 25.37
CA PRO A 225 0.86 -8.52 26.42
C PRO A 225 -0.65 -8.81 26.38
N ALA A 226 -1.31 -8.78 27.54
CA ALA A 226 -2.73 -9.05 27.67
C ALA A 226 -3.55 -7.98 26.91
N ARG A 227 -3.79 -8.23 25.62
CA ARG A 227 -4.52 -7.34 24.73
C ARG A 227 -6.02 -7.57 24.86
N THR A 228 -6.78 -6.49 24.95
CA THR A 228 -8.24 -6.54 24.91
C THR A 228 -8.74 -6.52 23.47
N LEU A 229 -9.61 -7.48 23.10
CA LEU A 229 -10.18 -7.55 21.76
C LEU A 229 -11.32 -6.55 21.62
N ARG A 230 -11.23 -5.64 20.64
CA ARG A 230 -12.34 -4.75 20.27
C ARG A 230 -12.76 -5.00 18.83
N ILE A 231 -13.99 -5.47 18.64
CA ILE A 231 -14.57 -5.63 17.31
C ILE A 231 -15.41 -4.41 16.99
N LEU A 232 -14.96 -3.60 16.02
CA LEU A 232 -15.69 -2.48 15.47
C LEU A 232 -16.40 -2.90 14.18
N ALA A 233 -17.56 -2.31 13.91
CA ALA A 233 -18.23 -2.46 12.62
C ALA A 233 -17.77 -1.32 11.72
N ASP A 234 -17.43 -1.61 10.47
CA ASP A 234 -17.09 -0.56 9.51
C ASP A 234 -18.38 0.16 9.05
N PRO A 235 -18.53 1.48 9.27
CA PRO A 235 -19.75 2.21 8.89
C PRO A 235 -19.87 2.41 7.37
N LYS A 236 -18.82 2.11 6.59
CA LYS A 236 -18.80 2.29 5.12
C LYS A 236 -18.99 0.98 4.34
N GLY A 237 -19.20 -0.14 5.02
CA GLY A 237 -19.47 -1.44 4.41
C GLY A 237 -20.89 -1.52 3.85
N GLY A 238 -21.06 -1.14 2.58
CA GLY A 238 -22.22 -1.53 1.80
C GLY A 238 -22.33 -3.06 1.78
N THR A 239 -23.55 -3.57 1.98
CA THR A 239 -23.87 -4.99 2.00
C THR A 239 -23.29 -5.71 0.78
N PRO A 240 -22.45 -6.76 0.95
CA PRO A 240 -21.94 -7.53 -0.18
C PRO A 240 -22.89 -8.64 -0.66
N TYR A 241 -24.15 -8.66 -0.19
CA TYR A 241 -25.16 -9.61 -0.63
C TYR A 241 -26.49 -8.90 -0.91
N ALA A 242 -26.74 -8.64 -2.18
CA ALA A 242 -28.06 -8.65 -2.80
C ALA A 242 -28.00 -9.64 -3.97
#